data_AF-A0AAW0BS67-F1
#
_entry.id   AF-A0AAW0BS67-F1
#
_cell.length_a   1.000
_cell.length_b   1.000
_cell.length_c   1.000
_cell.angle_alpha   90.00
_cell.angle_beta   90.00
_cell.angle_gamma   90.00
#
_symmetry.space_group_name_H-M   'P 1'
#
loop_
_entity.id
_entity.type
_entity.pdbx_description
1 polymer ?
#
loop_
_entity_poly.entity_id
_entity_poly.type
_entity_poly.pdbx_seq_one_letter_code
_entity_poly.pdbx_strand_id
1 'polypeptide(L)'
;MTRIDENQESIARIRMAIDEYEKQRTLDEKEEDNLEESSNRSAITSASWRFGAPERITNSRAFTDILKALGHSIGDFDTMLRDFIAETFPGERITYEQHIQVRPFKCAHITYQSLEDWRGLRDIVRCNPSFHKQRRQDCVLFDSDAPGMSFARLSALIRCTLESKRQFDVALVQTFKPSKWRPNTNWAGCQVHEQTKEYSFLLMDYVIRGALLRGTTKERLHYLVDTIDADMFLRADKVTV
;
A
#
# COMPACT_ATOMS: atom_id res chain seq x y z
N MET A 1 -15.05 22.45 47.56
CA MET A 1 -14.42 22.66 46.24
C MET A 1 -13.79 21.36 45.82
N THR A 2 -14.49 20.60 44.98
CA THR A 2 -14.11 19.27 44.50
C THR A 2 -13.05 19.41 43.41
N ARG A 3 -11.83 18.99 43.73
CA ARG A 3 -10.71 18.86 42.81
C ARG A 3 -11.07 17.72 41.85
N ILE A 4 -11.66 18.06 40.71
CA ILE A 4 -11.86 17.12 39.61
C ILE A 4 -10.46 16.58 39.29
N ASP A 5 -10.30 15.28 39.43
CA ASP A 5 -9.04 14.57 39.28
C ASP A 5 -8.56 14.73 37.83
N GLU A 6 -7.41 15.37 37.64
CA GLU A 6 -6.78 15.60 36.31
C GLU A 6 -6.65 14.29 35.52
N ASN A 7 -6.55 13.15 36.21
CA ASN A 7 -6.56 11.84 35.59
C ASN A 7 -7.94 11.48 35.01
N GLN A 8 -9.04 11.80 35.69
CA GLN A 8 -10.38 11.56 35.17
C GLN A 8 -10.68 12.43 33.94
N GLU A 9 -10.19 13.66 33.93
CA GLU A 9 -10.33 14.53 32.75
C GLU A 9 -9.52 13.98 31.56
N SER A 10 -8.30 13.48 31.83
CA SER A 10 -7.45 12.84 30.80
C SER A 10 -8.10 11.58 30.23
N ILE A 11 -8.66 10.72 31.09
CA ILE A 11 -9.39 9.51 30.68
C ILE A 11 -10.63 9.87 29.85
N ALA A 12 -11.39 10.90 30.26
CA ALA A 12 -12.55 11.36 29.53
C ALA A 12 -12.17 11.87 28.13
N ARG A 13 -11.08 12.64 28.01
CA ARG A 13 -10.58 13.13 26.72
C ARG A 13 -10.13 11.99 25.79
N ILE A 14 -9.44 10.98 26.34
CA ILE A 14 -9.04 9.80 25.56
C ILE A 14 -10.28 9.04 25.06
N ARG A 15 -11.27 8.80 25.93
CA ARG A 15 -12.52 8.12 25.55
C ARG A 15 -13.29 8.89 24.48
N MET A 16 -13.45 10.20 24.65
CA MET A 16 -14.11 11.03 23.64
C MET A 16 -13.39 10.99 22.28
N ALA A 17 -12.05 10.94 22.27
CA ALA A 17 -11.29 10.82 21.03
C ALA A 17 -11.46 9.45 20.37
N ILE A 18 -11.54 8.37 21.15
CA ILE A 18 -11.84 7.02 20.66
C ILE A 18 -13.26 6.95 20.11
N ASP A 19 -14.25 7.46 20.86
CA ASP A 19 -15.66 7.44 20.47
C ASP A 19 -15.89 8.23 19.17
N GLU A 20 -15.25 9.39 19.03
CA GLU A 20 -15.31 10.19 17.80
C GLU A 20 -14.65 9.46 16.62
N TYR A 21 -13.53 8.77 16.86
CA TYR A 21 -12.87 7.94 15.84
C TYR A 21 -13.76 6.76 15.41
N GLU A 22 -14.38 6.04 16.36
CA GLU A 22 -15.28 4.93 16.07
C GLU A 22 -16.55 5.38 15.33
N LYS A 23 -17.08 6.54 15.70
CA LYS A 23 -18.22 7.16 15.02
C LYS A 23 -17.89 7.55 13.58
N GLN A 24 -16.70 8.13 13.35
CA GLN A 24 -16.24 8.43 11.99
C GLN A 24 -16.02 7.14 11.20
N ARG A 25 -15.38 6.13 11.80
CA ARG A 25 -15.15 4.82 11.16
C ARG A 25 -16.44 4.15 10.73
N THR A 26 -17.48 4.16 11.57
CA THR A 26 -18.78 3.54 11.26
C THR A 26 -19.60 4.33 10.24
N LEU A 27 -19.40 5.64 10.11
CA LEU A 27 -19.99 6.43 9.03
C LEU A 27 -19.30 6.11 7.71
N ASP A 28 -17.97 6.03 7.72
CA ASP A 28 -17.18 5.68 6.54
C ASP A 28 -17.46 4.24 6.07
N GLU A 29 -17.55 3.26 6.99
CA GLU A 29 -17.93 1.87 6.69
C GLU A 29 -19.32 1.79 6.01
N LYS A 30 -20.29 2.63 6.41
CA LYS A 30 -21.63 2.67 5.81
C LYS A 30 -21.67 3.39 4.46
N GLU A 31 -20.80 4.37 4.23
CA GLU A 31 -20.64 4.96 2.90
C GLU A 31 -19.95 3.98 1.94
N GLU A 32 -19.03 3.14 2.45
CA GLU A 32 -18.33 2.09 1.70
C GLU A 32 -19.27 0.93 1.29
N ASP A 33 -20.13 0.42 2.19
CA ASP A 33 -21.11 -0.63 1.87
C ASP A 33 -22.07 -0.21 0.74
N ASN A 34 -22.49 1.06 0.71
CA ASN A 34 -23.35 1.61 -0.35
C ASN A 34 -22.65 1.70 -1.72
N LEU A 35 -21.31 1.78 -1.75
CA LEU A 35 -20.52 1.80 -2.99
C LEU A 35 -20.21 0.38 -3.50
N GLU A 36 -20.16 -0.62 -2.61
CA GLU A 36 -19.96 -2.03 -2.97
C GLU A 36 -21.18 -2.63 -3.69
N GLU A 37 -22.42 -2.30 -3.27
CA GLU A 37 -23.65 -2.80 -3.92
C GLU A 37 -23.78 -2.38 -5.40
N SER A 38 -23.23 -1.23 -5.78
CA SER A 38 -23.32 -0.68 -7.14
C SER A 38 -22.30 -1.29 -8.13
N SER A 39 -21.22 -1.91 -7.65
CA SER A 39 -20.10 -2.37 -8.50
C SER A 39 -20.08 -3.87 -8.84
N ASN A 40 -21.14 -4.61 -8.48
CA ASN A 40 -21.20 -6.06 -8.62
C ASN A 40 -21.63 -6.55 -10.01
N ARG A 41 -20.94 -6.15 -11.08
CA ARG A 41 -20.90 -6.89 -12.37
C ARG A 41 -19.59 -6.67 -13.12
N SER A 42 -18.50 -7.31 -12.67
CA SER A 42 -17.39 -7.65 -13.57
C SER A 42 -16.72 -8.93 -13.06
N ALA A 43 -16.35 -9.79 -14.01
CA ALA A 43 -16.00 -11.19 -13.84
C ALA A 43 -15.04 -11.47 -12.66
N ILE A 44 -15.42 -12.47 -11.85
CA ILE A 44 -14.56 -13.07 -10.83
C ILE A 44 -13.42 -13.76 -11.57
N THR A 45 -12.30 -13.08 -11.73
CA THR A 45 -11.01 -13.74 -11.94
C THR A 45 -10.53 -14.25 -10.59
N SER A 46 -9.86 -15.39 -10.57
CA SER A 46 -9.18 -15.98 -9.41
C SER A 46 -7.96 -15.15 -8.95
N ALA A 47 -8.03 -13.82 -9.07
CA ALA A 47 -6.96 -12.92 -8.72
C ALA A 47 -6.86 -12.82 -7.19
N SER A 48 -5.63 -12.85 -6.68
CA SER A 48 -5.34 -12.64 -5.25
C SER A 48 -5.63 -11.22 -4.78
N TRP A 49 -6.06 -10.31 -5.65
CA TRP A 49 -6.30 -8.92 -5.30
C TRP A 49 -7.42 -8.28 -6.15
N ARG A 50 -7.97 -7.17 -5.66
CA ARG A 50 -8.96 -6.33 -6.37
C ARG A 50 -8.80 -4.86 -5.98
N PHE A 51 -8.75 -3.96 -6.95
CA PHE A 51 -8.78 -2.52 -6.68
C PHE A 51 -10.17 -2.03 -6.24
N GLY A 52 -10.17 -1.05 -5.33
CA GLY A 52 -11.35 -0.35 -4.84
C GLY A 52 -11.23 1.16 -4.96
N ALA A 53 -12.35 1.87 -4.78
CA ALA A 53 -12.43 3.34 -4.82
C ALA A 53 -11.73 3.96 -6.05
N PRO A 54 -12.26 3.72 -7.28
CA PRO A 54 -11.65 4.22 -8.50
C PRO A 54 -11.71 5.75 -8.60
N GLU A 55 -10.66 6.33 -9.16
CA GLU A 55 -10.59 7.75 -9.49
C GLU A 55 -10.83 8.02 -10.99
N ARG A 56 -10.81 9.31 -11.34
CA ARG A 56 -11.01 9.76 -12.71
C ARG A 56 -9.89 9.24 -13.61
N ILE A 57 -10.29 8.70 -14.76
CA ILE A 57 -9.38 8.25 -15.80
C ILE A 57 -8.61 9.45 -16.37
N THR A 58 -7.32 9.26 -16.59
CA THR A 58 -6.40 10.23 -17.18
C THR A 58 -5.44 9.52 -18.14
N ASN A 59 -4.44 10.23 -18.65
CA ASN A 59 -3.31 9.66 -19.38
C ASN A 59 -2.04 9.70 -18.53
N SER A 60 -1.07 8.84 -18.86
CA SER A 60 0.22 8.72 -18.16
C SER A 60 0.98 10.05 -18.02
N ARG A 61 1.01 10.87 -19.07
CA ARG A 61 1.73 12.17 -19.06
C ARG A 61 1.11 13.16 -18.08
N ALA A 62 -0.21 13.30 -18.10
CA ALA A 62 -0.94 14.16 -17.16
C ALA A 62 -0.91 13.61 -15.72
N PHE A 63 -0.76 12.29 -15.56
CA PHE A 63 -0.65 11.67 -14.25
C PHE A 63 0.65 12.05 -13.52
N THR A 64 1.74 12.36 -14.25
CA THR A 64 2.96 12.92 -13.66
C THR A 64 2.69 14.17 -12.82
N ASP A 65 1.87 15.09 -13.33
CA ASP A 65 1.55 16.34 -12.65
C ASP A 65 0.66 16.10 -11.42
N ILE A 66 -0.26 15.14 -11.50
CA ILE A 66 -1.09 14.71 -10.37
C ILE A 66 -0.20 14.16 -9.25
N LEU A 67 0.75 13.28 -9.56
CA LEU A 67 1.68 12.73 -8.57
C LEU A 67 2.53 13.83 -7.90
N LYS A 68 3.03 14.79 -8.68
CA LYS A 68 3.78 15.94 -8.13
C LYS A 68 2.92 16.82 -7.24
N ALA A 69 1.67 17.08 -7.62
CA ALA A 69 0.71 17.83 -6.78
C ALA A 69 0.40 17.12 -5.46
N LEU A 70 0.44 15.79 -5.44
CA LEU A 70 0.32 14.96 -4.23
C LEU A 70 1.63 14.86 -3.41
N GLY A 71 2.66 15.63 -3.80
CA GLY A 71 3.94 15.70 -3.09
C GLY A 71 4.88 14.52 -3.37
N HIS A 72 4.66 13.75 -4.44
CA HIS A 72 5.64 12.76 -4.88
C HIS A 72 6.76 13.44 -5.67
N SER A 73 8.00 13.30 -5.19
CA SER A 73 9.19 13.69 -5.94
C SER A 73 9.56 12.59 -6.94
N ILE A 74 8.67 12.37 -7.91
CA ILE A 74 8.89 11.44 -9.03
C ILE A 74 9.46 12.19 -10.24
N GLY A 75 10.30 11.50 -11.02
CA GLY A 75 10.72 11.95 -12.33
C GLY A 75 9.57 11.95 -13.34
N ASP A 76 9.88 11.64 -14.60
CA ASP A 76 8.85 11.48 -15.62
C ASP A 76 8.18 10.11 -15.51
N PHE A 77 6.96 10.10 -15.00
CA PHE A 77 6.16 8.88 -14.83
C PHE A 77 5.85 8.21 -16.18
N ASP A 78 5.64 8.96 -17.27
CA ASP A 78 5.35 8.36 -18.59
C ASP A 78 6.55 7.58 -19.10
N THR A 79 7.74 8.17 -19.02
CA THR A 79 9.00 7.51 -19.41
C THR A 79 9.23 6.25 -18.57
N MET A 80 9.15 6.35 -17.24
CA MET A 80 9.32 5.19 -16.36
C MET A 80 8.31 4.07 -16.65
N LEU A 81 7.05 4.42 -16.94
CA LEU A 81 6.02 3.43 -17.22
C LEU A 81 6.28 2.72 -18.56
N ARG A 82 6.76 3.45 -19.57
CA ARG A 82 7.11 2.88 -20.88
C ARG A 82 8.27 1.92 -20.77
N ASP A 83 9.32 2.29 -20.04
CA ASP A 83 10.48 1.43 -19.80
C ASP A 83 10.04 0.14 -19.09
N PHE A 84 9.22 0.28 -18.04
CA PHE A 84 8.66 -0.86 -17.32
C PHE A 84 7.82 -1.79 -18.22
N ILE A 85 7.00 -1.23 -19.11
CA ILE A 85 6.20 -2.03 -20.06
C ILE A 85 7.11 -2.76 -21.05
N ALA A 86 8.14 -2.10 -21.58
CA ALA A 86 9.06 -2.70 -22.53
C ALA A 86 9.83 -3.88 -21.90
N GLU A 87 10.21 -3.78 -20.63
CA GLU A 87 10.87 -4.84 -19.88
C GLU A 87 9.90 -5.99 -19.53
N THR A 88 8.70 -5.66 -19.05
CA THR A 88 7.74 -6.65 -18.54
C THR A 88 6.99 -7.37 -19.67
N PHE A 89 6.74 -6.67 -20.78
CA PHE A 89 5.96 -7.17 -21.91
C PHE A 89 6.71 -6.96 -23.23
N PRO A 90 7.77 -7.74 -23.53
CA PRO A 90 8.61 -7.53 -24.72
C PRO A 90 7.88 -7.59 -26.08
N GLY A 91 6.65 -8.12 -26.11
CA GLY A 91 5.78 -8.15 -27.29
C GLY A 91 4.95 -6.88 -27.51
N GLU A 92 4.81 -6.01 -26.52
CA GLU A 92 4.08 -4.74 -26.63
C GLU A 92 5.05 -3.63 -27.02
N ARG A 93 5.09 -3.27 -28.30
CA ARG A 93 5.86 -2.11 -28.77
C ARG A 93 4.98 -0.87 -28.71
N ILE A 94 5.19 -0.04 -27.70
CA ILE A 94 4.48 1.22 -27.55
C ILE A 94 5.32 2.34 -28.17
N THR A 95 4.84 2.97 -29.24
CA THR A 95 5.51 4.15 -29.79
C THR A 95 5.28 5.38 -28.92
N TYR A 96 6.11 6.41 -29.07
CA TYR A 96 6.01 7.62 -28.25
C TYR A 96 4.65 8.32 -28.43
N GLU A 97 4.08 8.28 -29.63
CA GLU A 97 2.80 8.92 -29.97
C GLU A 97 1.61 8.24 -29.29
N GLN A 98 1.72 6.95 -28.95
CA GLN A 98 0.63 6.18 -28.39
C GLN A 98 0.34 6.60 -26.94
N HIS A 99 -0.94 6.70 -26.62
CA HIS A 99 -1.38 7.12 -25.30
C HIS A 99 -1.58 5.92 -24.38
N ILE A 100 -1.05 6.01 -23.16
CA ILE A 100 -1.32 5.04 -22.10
C ILE A 100 -2.40 5.63 -21.21
N GLN A 101 -3.56 4.99 -21.20
CA GLN A 101 -4.65 5.38 -20.32
C GLN A 101 -4.37 4.88 -18.90
N VAL A 102 -4.56 5.76 -17.92
CA VAL A 102 -4.26 5.53 -16.51
C VAL A 102 -5.52 5.75 -15.69
N ARG A 103 -5.91 4.76 -14.90
CA ARG A 103 -6.99 4.89 -13.91
C ARG A 103 -6.42 4.67 -12.51
N PRO A 104 -6.37 5.71 -11.67
CA PRO A 104 -5.91 5.58 -10.29
C PRO A 104 -6.98 4.97 -9.38
N PHE A 105 -6.55 4.39 -8.26
CA PHE A 105 -7.39 3.80 -7.21
C PHE A 105 -6.86 4.16 -5.83
N LYS A 106 -7.76 4.30 -4.86
CA LYS A 106 -7.38 4.66 -3.47
C LYS A 106 -7.05 3.46 -2.60
N CYS A 107 -7.52 2.26 -2.95
CA CYS A 107 -7.27 1.05 -2.16
C CYS A 107 -7.21 -0.21 -3.02
N ALA A 108 -6.64 -1.27 -2.44
CA ALA A 108 -6.70 -2.62 -2.95
C ALA A 108 -7.08 -3.59 -1.81
N HIS A 109 -7.93 -4.55 -2.14
CA HIS A 109 -8.24 -5.69 -1.29
C HIS A 109 -7.34 -6.83 -1.74
N ILE A 110 -6.52 -7.37 -0.83
CA ILE A 110 -5.58 -8.46 -1.10
C ILE A 110 -6.06 -9.68 -0.33
N THR A 111 -6.23 -10.80 -1.00
CA THR A 111 -6.64 -12.08 -0.43
C THR A 111 -5.44 -13.02 -0.43
N TYR A 112 -5.13 -13.60 0.73
CA TYR A 112 -3.97 -14.48 0.92
C TYR A 112 -4.31 -15.63 1.87
N GLN A 113 -3.48 -16.67 1.84
CA GLN A 113 -3.57 -17.75 2.80
C GLN A 113 -2.63 -17.49 3.98
N SER A 114 -3.18 -17.52 5.19
CA SER A 114 -2.43 -17.41 6.44
C SER A 114 -1.50 -18.60 6.64
N LEU A 115 -0.27 -18.36 7.11
CA LEU A 115 0.67 -19.39 7.54
C LEU A 115 0.38 -19.90 8.95
N GLU A 116 -0.43 -19.17 9.73
CA GLU A 116 -0.80 -19.56 11.09
C GLU A 116 -1.82 -20.71 11.07
N ASP A 117 -2.91 -20.55 10.32
CA ASP A 117 -4.06 -21.45 10.36
C ASP A 117 -4.53 -21.93 8.97
N TRP A 118 -3.81 -21.59 7.90
CA TRP A 118 -4.11 -21.95 6.51
C TRP A 118 -5.43 -21.41 5.98
N ARG A 119 -6.06 -20.45 6.67
CA ARG A 119 -7.31 -19.84 6.21
C ARG A 119 -7.05 -18.71 5.23
N GLY A 120 -8.03 -18.48 4.35
CA GLY A 120 -8.06 -17.31 3.48
C GLY A 120 -8.40 -16.06 4.28
N LEU A 121 -7.49 -15.09 4.30
CA LEU A 121 -7.67 -13.78 4.92
C LEU A 121 -7.68 -12.68 3.85
N ARG A 122 -8.12 -11.49 4.24
CA ARG A 122 -8.17 -10.32 3.37
C ARG A 122 -7.62 -9.09 4.06
N ASP A 123 -6.64 -8.45 3.43
CA ASP A 123 -6.10 -7.15 3.83
C ASP A 123 -6.67 -6.05 2.93
N ILE A 124 -6.89 -4.85 3.49
CA ILE A 124 -7.23 -3.66 2.70
C ILE A 124 -6.06 -2.67 2.82
N VAL A 125 -5.33 -2.49 1.73
CA VAL A 125 -4.20 -1.55 1.65
C VAL A 125 -4.63 -0.27 0.95
N ARG A 126 -4.18 0.88 1.48
CA ARG A 126 -4.64 2.21 1.04
C ARG A 126 -3.49 3.10 0.57
N CYS A 127 -3.80 3.90 -0.45
CA CYS A 127 -2.98 4.98 -1.01
C CYS A 127 -3.82 6.25 -1.08
N ASN A 128 -4.25 6.77 0.07
CA ASN A 128 -5.15 7.90 0.11
C ASN A 128 -4.40 9.17 0.58
N PRO A 129 -4.35 10.23 -0.25
CA PRO A 129 -3.69 11.48 0.13
C PRO A 129 -4.37 12.25 1.27
N SER A 130 -5.66 11.99 1.52
CA SER A 130 -6.43 12.66 2.58
C SER A 130 -7.33 11.66 3.33
N PHE A 131 -6.71 10.75 4.06
CA PHE A 131 -7.34 9.86 5.01
C PHE A 131 -7.35 10.50 6.40
N HIS A 132 -8.52 10.90 6.91
CA HIS A 132 -8.66 11.70 8.15
C HIS A 132 -7.72 12.93 8.19
N LYS A 133 -7.66 13.69 7.08
CA LYS A 133 -6.79 14.87 6.91
C LYS A 133 -5.28 14.57 6.96
N GLN A 134 -4.90 13.30 6.86
CA GLN A 134 -3.51 12.86 6.76
C GLN A 134 -3.32 11.97 5.54
N ARG A 135 -2.08 11.92 5.05
CA ARG A 135 -1.73 11.00 3.97
C ARG A 135 -1.60 9.59 4.54
N ARG A 136 -2.28 8.62 3.94
CA ARG A 136 -2.15 7.20 4.26
C ARG A 136 -1.56 6.44 3.09
N GLN A 137 -0.38 5.88 3.31
CA GLN A 137 0.35 5.04 2.38
C GLN A 137 0.71 3.75 3.11
N ASP A 138 -0.11 2.73 2.90
CA ASP A 138 0.11 1.43 3.50
C ASP A 138 1.29 0.72 2.81
N CYS A 139 1.87 -0.25 3.51
CA CYS A 139 2.96 -1.07 2.98
C CYS A 139 2.46 -2.47 2.63
N VAL A 140 3.16 -3.13 1.73
CA VAL A 140 2.87 -4.49 1.27
C VAL A 140 4.10 -5.36 1.36
N LEU A 141 3.88 -6.64 1.62
CA LEU A 141 4.81 -7.72 1.33
C LEU A 141 4.55 -8.20 -0.10
N PHE A 142 5.61 -8.33 -0.89
CA PHE A 142 5.50 -8.80 -2.26
C PHE A 142 6.56 -9.87 -2.55
N ASP A 143 6.25 -10.72 -3.52
CA ASP A 143 7.14 -11.75 -4.02
C ASP A 143 8.17 -11.12 -4.96
N SER A 144 9.43 -11.46 -4.74
CA SER A 144 10.56 -10.92 -5.50
C SER A 144 11.63 -11.97 -5.62
N ASP A 145 12.44 -11.91 -6.68
CA ASP A 145 13.59 -12.80 -6.85
C ASP A 145 14.71 -12.56 -5.81
N ALA A 146 14.61 -11.50 -5.00
CA ALA A 146 15.57 -11.22 -3.94
C ALA A 146 15.42 -12.22 -2.79
N PRO A 147 16.54 -12.64 -2.15
CA PRO A 147 16.48 -13.54 -1.02
C PRO A 147 15.79 -12.86 0.18
N GLY A 148 14.81 -13.55 0.75
CA GLY A 148 14.06 -13.11 1.92
C GLY A 148 12.77 -12.36 1.58
N MET A 149 12.28 -11.57 2.54
CA MET A 149 11.05 -10.80 2.37
C MET A 149 11.34 -9.44 1.73
N SER A 150 10.51 -9.08 0.74
CA SER A 150 10.54 -7.76 0.11
C SER A 150 9.31 -6.95 0.48
N PHE A 151 9.55 -5.74 0.98
CA PHE A 151 8.50 -4.81 1.37
C PHE A 151 8.50 -3.57 0.48
N ALA A 152 7.32 -3.00 0.28
CA ALA A 152 7.14 -1.78 -0.50
C ALA A 152 6.11 -0.87 0.16
N ARG A 153 6.34 0.44 0.13
CA ARG A 153 5.34 1.46 0.49
C ARG A 153 4.60 1.86 -0.76
N LEU A 154 3.28 1.72 -0.72
CA LEU A 154 2.44 2.05 -1.86
C LEU A 154 2.31 3.57 -2.01
N SER A 155 2.56 4.04 -3.23
CA SER A 155 2.49 5.45 -3.59
C SER A 155 1.28 5.76 -4.46
N ALA A 156 0.95 4.87 -5.39
CA ALA A 156 -0.29 4.92 -6.16
C ALA A 156 -0.68 3.51 -6.60
N LEU A 157 -1.98 3.27 -6.78
CA LEU A 157 -2.53 2.04 -7.36
C LEU A 157 -3.18 2.40 -8.70
N ILE A 158 -2.82 1.69 -9.77
CA ILE A 158 -3.10 2.14 -11.12
C ILE A 158 -3.48 0.96 -12.02
N ARG A 159 -4.59 1.12 -12.75
CA ARG A 159 -4.88 0.32 -13.94
C ARG A 159 -4.40 1.05 -15.18
N CYS A 160 -3.52 0.41 -15.92
CA CYS A 160 -3.07 0.87 -17.23
C CYS A 160 -3.88 0.19 -18.32
N THR A 161 -4.24 0.94 -19.37
CA THR A 161 -4.86 0.39 -20.58
C THR A 161 -4.11 0.91 -21.79
N LEU A 162 -3.62 -0.02 -22.59
CA LEU A 162 -2.93 0.26 -23.85
C LEU A 162 -3.92 0.43 -25.00
N GLU A 163 -3.46 0.98 -26.12
CA GLU A 163 -4.25 1.06 -27.36
C GLU A 163 -4.61 -0.32 -27.90
N SER A 164 -3.75 -1.32 -27.68
CA SER A 164 -3.99 -2.75 -27.96
C SER A 164 -5.14 -3.35 -27.15
N LYS A 165 -5.77 -2.55 -26.27
CA LYS A 165 -6.81 -2.94 -25.29
C LYS A 165 -6.29 -3.86 -24.19
N ARG A 166 -5.00 -4.18 -24.18
CA ARG A 166 -4.36 -4.85 -23.05
C ARG A 166 -4.49 -3.99 -21.80
N GLN A 167 -4.88 -4.64 -20.71
CA GLN A 167 -4.94 -4.05 -19.39
C GLN A 167 -3.97 -4.77 -18.47
N PHE A 168 -3.35 -4.01 -17.58
CA PHE A 168 -2.53 -4.54 -16.50
C PHE A 168 -2.58 -3.58 -15.32
N ASP A 169 -2.37 -4.13 -14.14
CA ASP A 169 -2.59 -3.45 -12.88
C ASP A 169 -1.27 -3.41 -12.09
N VAL A 170 -0.88 -2.19 -11.73
CA VAL A 170 0.42 -1.91 -11.11
C VAL A 170 0.26 -1.00 -9.90
N ALA A 171 1.16 -1.16 -8.94
CA ALA A 171 1.42 -0.18 -7.92
C ALA A 171 2.69 0.61 -8.27
N LEU A 172 2.63 1.93 -8.09
CA LEU A 172 3.83 2.75 -7.95
C LEU A 172 4.29 2.64 -6.49
N VAL A 173 5.55 2.27 -6.27
CA VAL A 173 6.05 1.96 -4.93
C VAL A 173 7.43 2.54 -4.65
N GLN A 174 7.76 2.64 -3.37
CA GLN A 174 9.14 2.78 -2.90
C GLN A 174 9.47 1.52 -2.10
N THR A 175 10.56 0.84 -2.46
CA THR A 175 10.91 -0.45 -1.85
C THR A 175 11.66 -0.24 -0.54
N PHE A 176 11.74 -1.30 0.26
CA PHE A 176 12.47 -1.35 1.50
C PHE A 176 13.63 -2.33 1.37
N LYS A 177 14.83 -1.89 1.80
CA LYS A 177 16.03 -2.73 1.84
C LYS A 177 16.40 -3.04 3.29
N PRO A 178 16.90 -4.24 3.61
CA PRO A 178 17.39 -4.52 4.96
C PRO A 178 18.47 -3.51 5.38
N SER A 179 18.32 -2.94 6.56
CA SER A 179 19.28 -1.97 7.11
C SER A 179 20.32 -2.66 7.98
N LYS A 180 21.56 -2.18 7.92
CA LYS A 180 22.63 -2.57 8.85
C LYS A 180 22.58 -1.79 10.17
N TRP A 181 21.79 -0.72 10.22
CA TRP A 181 21.65 0.09 11.43
C TRP A 181 20.92 -0.71 12.51
N ARG A 182 21.41 -0.62 13.74
CA ARG A 182 20.81 -1.28 14.90
C ARG A 182 20.32 -0.25 15.92
N PRO A 183 19.12 -0.42 16.47
CA PRO A 183 18.67 0.39 17.60
C PRO A 183 19.51 0.11 18.84
N ASN A 184 19.57 1.08 19.76
CA ASN A 184 20.26 0.91 21.04
C ASN A 184 19.59 -0.18 21.89
N THR A 185 18.27 -0.26 21.84
CA THR A 185 17.49 -1.33 22.46
C THR A 185 17.15 -2.35 21.39
N ASN A 186 17.86 -3.47 21.38
CA ASN A 186 17.58 -4.57 20.46
C ASN A 186 16.65 -5.59 21.14
N TRP A 187 15.66 -6.08 20.41
CA TRP A 187 14.81 -7.20 20.83
C TRP A 187 14.89 -8.32 19.80
N ALA A 188 14.59 -9.55 20.22
CA ALA A 188 14.61 -10.70 19.32
C ALA A 188 13.62 -10.46 18.15
N GLY A 189 14.06 -10.72 16.92
CA GLY A 189 13.24 -10.48 15.73
C GLY A 189 13.17 -9.02 15.26
N CYS A 190 13.91 -8.07 15.88
CA CYS A 190 13.92 -6.69 15.44
C CYS A 190 14.52 -6.54 14.03
N GLN A 191 13.66 -6.47 13.01
CA GLN A 191 14.05 -6.21 11.62
C GLN A 191 13.88 -4.73 11.30
N VAL A 192 14.95 -4.10 10.81
CA VAL A 192 14.96 -2.69 10.38
C VAL A 192 15.18 -2.64 8.88
N HIS A 193 14.33 -1.88 8.20
CA HIS A 193 14.43 -1.65 6.77
C HIS A 193 14.57 -0.17 6.44
N GLU A 194 15.33 0.13 5.40
CA GLU A 194 15.50 1.46 4.85
C GLU A 194 14.64 1.62 3.59
N GLN A 195 13.81 2.66 3.56
CA GLN A 195 12.98 3.01 2.41
C GLN A 195 13.81 3.70 1.33
N THR A 196 13.72 3.22 0.08
CA THR A 196 14.40 3.83 -1.07
C THR A 196 13.84 5.22 -1.39
N LYS A 197 14.65 6.05 -2.07
CA LYS A 197 14.17 7.33 -2.62
C LYS A 197 13.40 7.09 -3.90
N GLU A 198 13.95 6.19 -4.70
CA GLU A 198 13.55 5.89 -6.06
C GLU A 198 12.18 5.20 -6.05
N TYR A 199 11.35 5.61 -6.99
CA TYR A 199 10.09 4.97 -7.29
C TYR A 199 10.31 3.85 -8.30
N SER A 200 9.56 2.78 -8.17
CA SER A 200 9.49 1.68 -9.13
C SER A 200 8.06 1.21 -9.31
N PHE A 201 7.81 0.43 -10.35
CA PHE A 201 6.54 -0.26 -10.54
C PHE A 201 6.61 -1.68 -9.98
N LEU A 202 5.47 -2.13 -9.46
CA LEU A 202 5.24 -3.48 -8.98
C LEU A 202 3.93 -3.98 -9.60
N LEU A 203 3.95 -5.10 -10.32
CA LEU A 203 2.70 -5.74 -10.74
C LEU A 203 1.95 -6.21 -9.51
N MET A 204 0.65 -5.94 -9.47
CA MET A 204 -0.20 -6.33 -8.34
C MET A 204 -0.23 -7.84 -8.12
N ASP A 205 0.02 -8.64 -9.16
CA ASP A 205 0.07 -10.09 -9.10
C ASP A 205 1.21 -10.62 -8.19
N TYR A 206 2.26 -9.83 -7.96
CA TYR A 206 3.32 -10.18 -7.01
C TYR A 206 3.02 -9.75 -5.57
N VAL A 207 1.94 -9.00 -5.34
CA VAL A 207 1.59 -8.57 -3.99
C VAL A 207 1.00 -9.75 -3.22
N ILE A 208 1.63 -10.10 -2.10
CA ILE A 208 1.22 -11.23 -1.26
C ILE A 208 0.18 -10.76 -0.24
N ARG A 209 0.51 -9.73 0.55
CA ARG A 209 -0.36 -9.22 1.62
C ARG A 209 0.05 -7.82 2.09
N GLY A 210 -0.75 -7.21 2.97
CA GLY A 210 -0.38 -5.98 3.65
C GLY A 210 0.75 -6.22 4.66
N ALA A 211 1.53 -5.17 4.94
CA ALA A 211 2.59 -5.20 5.95
C ALA A 211 2.61 -3.89 6.74
N LEU A 212 2.92 -3.97 8.03
CA LEU A 212 3.05 -2.82 8.90
C LEU A 212 4.52 -2.47 9.12
N LEU A 213 4.96 -1.34 8.54
CA LEU A 213 6.29 -0.78 8.76
C LEU A 213 6.18 0.58 9.46
N ARG A 214 6.81 0.71 10.64
CA ARG A 214 6.75 1.92 11.48
C ARG A 214 8.06 2.68 11.46
N GLY A 215 8.00 4.00 11.24
CA GLY A 215 9.20 4.85 11.24
C GLY A 215 9.98 4.78 12.56
N THR A 216 11.30 4.88 12.44
CA THR A 216 12.22 4.98 13.58
C THR A 216 12.55 6.45 13.90
N THR A 217 13.48 6.71 14.81
CA THR A 217 14.03 8.04 15.07
C THR A 217 14.90 8.57 13.92
N LYS A 218 15.40 7.67 13.05
CA LYS A 218 16.16 8.04 11.85
C LYS A 218 15.24 8.08 10.63
N GLU A 219 15.45 9.09 9.80
CA GLU A 219 14.71 9.26 8.55
C GLU A 219 14.84 8.00 7.67
N ARG A 220 13.74 7.59 7.03
CA ARG A 220 13.61 6.43 6.12
C ARG A 220 13.87 5.05 6.75
N LEU A 221 14.38 4.97 7.97
CA LEU A 221 14.48 3.70 8.66
C LEU A 221 13.14 3.37 9.32
N HIS A 222 12.69 2.13 9.14
CA HIS A 222 11.43 1.63 9.64
C HIS A 222 11.61 0.25 10.26
N TYR A 223 10.92 0.01 11.36
CA TYR A 223 10.77 -1.31 11.96
C TYR A 223 9.67 -2.09 11.22
N LEU A 224 9.93 -3.35 10.91
CA LEU A 224 8.85 -4.29 10.65
C LEU A 224 8.11 -4.56 11.96
N VAL A 225 6.78 -4.47 11.95
CA VAL A 225 5.94 -4.80 13.09
C VAL A 225 5.29 -6.15 12.84
N ASP A 226 5.92 -7.20 13.34
CA ASP A 226 5.50 -8.60 13.23
C ASP A 226 4.83 -9.14 14.51
N THR A 227 5.10 -8.52 15.67
CA THR A 227 4.62 -8.96 16.99
C THR A 227 3.09 -8.99 17.20
N ILE A 228 2.31 -8.27 16.40
CA ILE A 228 0.84 -8.19 16.53
C ILE A 228 0.11 -9.06 15.49
N ASP A 229 0.86 -9.70 14.60
CA ASP A 229 0.36 -10.41 13.44
C ASP A 229 1.10 -11.73 13.33
N ALA A 230 0.48 -12.81 13.81
CA ALA A 230 1.09 -14.12 13.88
C ALA A 230 1.49 -14.66 12.48
N ASP A 231 0.72 -14.36 11.43
CA ASP A 231 1.10 -14.72 10.06
C ASP A 231 2.37 -13.97 9.62
N MET A 232 2.45 -12.66 9.89
CA MET A 232 3.65 -11.86 9.55
C MET A 232 4.87 -12.34 10.34
N PHE A 233 4.70 -12.67 11.62
CA PHE A 233 5.75 -13.26 12.45
C PHE A 233 6.28 -14.56 11.85
N LEU A 234 5.40 -15.48 11.44
CA LEU A 234 5.80 -16.74 10.80
C LEU A 234 6.48 -16.52 9.45
N ARG A 235 6.09 -15.50 8.68
CA ARG A 235 6.78 -15.13 7.43
C ARG A 235 8.16 -14.57 7.71
N ALA A 236 8.29 -13.75 8.74
CA ALA A 236 9.55 -13.13 9.12
C ALA A 236 10.56 -14.14 9.67
N ASP A 237 10.08 -15.11 10.44
CA ASP A 237 10.93 -16.12 11.09
C ASP A 237 11.49 -17.14 10.09
N LYS A 238 10.72 -17.56 9.08
CA LYS A 238 11.14 -18.50 8.02
C LYS A 238 12.38 -18.07 7.23
N VAL A 239 12.77 -16.80 7.31
CA VAL A 239 13.92 -16.24 6.58
C VAL A 239 15.20 -16.26 7.43
N THR A 240 15.13 -16.60 8.71
CA THR A 240 16.24 -16.48 9.67
C THR A 240 17.09 -17.74 9.85
N VAL A 241 16.99 -18.73 8.94
CA VAL A 241 17.75 -20.00 8.99
C VAL A 241 18.94 -19.99 8.03
#